data_AF-A0A3B1BK03-F1
#
_entry.id   AF-A0A3B1BK03-F1
#
_cell.length_a   1.000
_cell.length_b   1.000
_cell.length_c   1.000
_cell.angle_alpha   90.00
_cell.angle_beta   90.00
_cell.angle_gamma   90.00
#
_symmetry.space_group_name_H-M   'P 1'
#
loop_
_entity.id
_entity.type
_entity.pdbx_description
1 polymer ?
#
loop_
_entity_poly.entity_id
_entity_poly.type
_entity_poly.pdbx_seq_one_letter_code
_entity_poly.pdbx_strand_id
1 'polypeptide(L)'
;MKKNTITYITFVFLFTLIYSIVRYNIFKDVPWTDLPLYVVNKAVSFAAIIYVAAYLILEKQDYHELSKKMRKYATNLIYIHLTISLILLTPSYYQKFFDGTKMNLTGQISLLSGVLALGLLNSLRFTKKLGAKVSLSFFKKYGAEILLFLIAVHLFVMGFKGWLTPGNWPGGMPPISMLSFIVAVIPFFVKKKTVQN
;
A
#
# COMPACT_ATOMS: atom_id res chain seq x y z
N MET A 1 -4.37 -5.64 -26.23
CA MET A 1 -4.58 -5.42 -24.77
C MET A 1 -3.41 -5.77 -23.85
N LYS A 2 -2.64 -6.88 -24.04
CA LYS A 2 -1.53 -7.24 -23.13
C LYS A 2 -0.40 -6.19 -23.04
N LYS A 3 -0.01 -5.60 -24.18
CA LYS A 3 1.06 -4.58 -24.28
C LYS A 3 0.77 -3.36 -23.40
N ASN A 4 -0.45 -2.84 -23.46
CA ASN A 4 -0.86 -1.64 -22.73
C ASN A 4 -0.85 -1.84 -21.19
N THR A 5 -1.22 -3.02 -20.69
CA THR A 5 -1.22 -3.26 -19.23
C THR A 5 0.18 -3.19 -18.62
N ILE A 6 1.17 -3.81 -19.27
CA ILE A 6 2.56 -3.79 -18.78
C ILE A 6 3.07 -2.34 -18.79
N THR A 7 2.78 -1.59 -19.85
CA THR A 7 3.12 -0.17 -19.94
C THR A 7 2.57 0.64 -18.76
N TYR A 8 1.30 0.47 -18.39
CA TYR A 8 0.73 1.19 -17.22
C TYR A 8 1.40 0.80 -15.90
N ILE A 9 1.68 -0.49 -15.71
CA ILE A 9 2.36 -0.97 -14.49
C ILE A 9 3.78 -0.41 -14.42
N THR A 10 4.53 -0.47 -15.50
CA THR A 10 5.87 0.10 -15.55
C THR A 10 5.83 1.61 -15.30
N PHE A 11 4.90 2.32 -15.92
CA PHE A 11 4.74 3.75 -15.73
C PHE A 11 4.43 4.13 -14.27
N VAL A 12 3.46 3.45 -13.64
CA VAL A 12 3.11 3.71 -12.23
C VAL A 12 4.31 3.46 -11.31
N PHE A 13 5.03 2.35 -11.51
CA PHE A 13 6.20 2.05 -10.69
C PHE A 13 7.33 3.07 -10.88
N LEU A 14 7.62 3.46 -12.14
CA LEU A 14 8.64 4.49 -12.40
C LEU A 14 8.24 5.84 -11.81
N PHE A 15 6.96 6.21 -11.91
CA PHE A 15 6.44 7.43 -11.31
C PHE A 15 6.63 7.43 -9.78
N THR A 16 6.25 6.35 -9.07
CA THR A 16 6.43 6.30 -7.61
C THR A 16 7.89 6.24 -7.20
N LEU A 17 8.75 5.64 -8.03
CA LEU A 17 10.21 5.62 -7.83
C LEU A 17 10.82 7.01 -7.97
N ILE A 18 10.54 7.71 -9.08
CA ILE A 18 11.02 9.08 -9.31
C ILE A 18 10.54 9.98 -8.17
N TYR A 19 9.24 9.92 -7.82
CA TYR A 19 8.71 10.69 -6.70
C TYR A 19 9.45 10.40 -5.38
N SER A 20 9.76 9.13 -5.11
CA SER A 20 10.49 8.74 -3.90
C SER A 20 11.94 9.24 -3.92
N ILE A 21 12.64 9.15 -5.04
CA ILE A 21 14.03 9.63 -5.16
C ILE A 21 14.07 11.15 -4.95
N VAL A 22 13.22 11.89 -5.67
CA VAL A 22 13.17 13.35 -5.56
C VAL A 22 12.84 13.77 -4.12
N ARG A 23 11.81 13.17 -3.52
CA ARG A 23 11.41 13.55 -2.16
C ARG A 23 12.43 13.17 -1.09
N TYR A 24 13.02 11.99 -1.16
CA TYR A 24 13.85 11.46 -0.08
C TYR A 24 15.34 11.73 -0.27
N ASN A 25 15.90 11.47 -1.46
CA ASN A 25 17.33 11.68 -1.70
C ASN A 25 17.65 13.15 -2.01
N ILE A 26 16.78 13.86 -2.75
CA ILE A 26 17.05 15.24 -3.15
C ILE A 26 16.58 16.24 -2.09
N PHE A 27 15.31 16.16 -1.65
CA PHE A 27 14.76 17.18 -0.73
C PHE A 27 14.86 16.86 0.76
N LYS A 28 15.04 15.59 1.14
CA LYS A 28 15.14 15.16 2.54
C LYS A 28 16.56 14.70 2.90
N ASP A 29 17.50 14.86 1.98
CA ASP A 29 18.93 14.53 2.14
C ASP A 29 19.18 13.12 2.68
N VAL A 30 18.33 12.14 2.31
CA VAL A 30 18.56 10.73 2.65
C VAL A 30 19.78 10.23 1.88
N PRO A 31 20.79 9.63 2.55
CA PRO A 31 21.98 9.12 1.90
C PRO A 31 21.66 8.21 0.71
N TRP A 32 22.41 8.34 -0.38
CA TRP A 32 22.24 7.49 -1.57
C TRP A 32 22.52 6.00 -1.28
N THR A 33 23.28 5.69 -0.23
CA THR A 33 23.47 4.32 0.28
C THR A 33 22.17 3.68 0.76
N ASP A 34 21.18 4.49 1.16
CA ASP A 34 19.87 4.02 1.61
C ASP A 34 18.87 3.89 0.44
N LEU A 35 19.24 4.28 -0.78
CA LEU A 35 18.39 4.16 -1.96
C LEU A 35 17.89 2.72 -2.19
N PRO A 36 18.74 1.67 -2.20
CA PRO A 36 18.33 0.33 -2.65
C PRO A 36 17.23 -0.31 -1.82
N LEU A 37 17.22 -0.07 -0.50
CA LEU A 37 16.22 -0.64 0.40
C LEU A 37 15.26 0.43 0.91
N TYR A 38 15.73 1.50 1.54
CA TYR A 38 14.83 2.44 2.22
C TYR A 38 13.95 3.21 1.23
N VAL A 39 14.55 3.83 0.21
CA VAL A 39 13.81 4.68 -0.75
C VAL A 39 13.01 3.83 -1.74
N VAL A 40 13.60 2.76 -2.28
CA VAL A 40 12.87 1.81 -3.13
C VAL A 40 11.68 1.21 -2.39
N ASN A 41 11.77 0.91 -1.10
CA ASN A 41 10.63 0.42 -0.32
C ASN A 41 9.47 1.45 -0.23
N LYS A 42 9.77 2.75 -0.22
CA LYS A 42 8.73 3.81 -0.33
C LYS A 42 8.03 3.75 -1.69
N ALA A 43 8.79 3.58 -2.77
CA ALA A 43 8.25 3.47 -4.12
C ALA A 43 7.40 2.21 -4.31
N VAL A 44 7.90 1.07 -3.81
CA VAL A 44 7.24 -0.24 -3.86
C VAL A 44 5.92 -0.22 -3.09
N SER A 45 5.92 0.27 -1.85
CA SER A 45 4.69 0.39 -1.05
C SER A 45 3.67 1.34 -1.69
N PHE A 46 4.12 2.45 -2.27
CA PHE A 46 3.22 3.39 -2.93
C PHE A 46 2.61 2.81 -4.23
N ALA A 47 3.42 2.14 -5.05
CA ALA A 47 2.90 1.44 -6.24
C ALA A 47 1.94 0.31 -5.86
N ALA A 48 2.24 -0.43 -4.80
CA ALA A 48 1.38 -1.50 -4.31
C ALA A 48 -0.04 -1.00 -3.98
N ILE A 49 -0.16 0.11 -3.25
CA ILE A 49 -1.48 0.64 -2.88
C ILE A 49 -2.25 1.19 -4.08
N ILE A 50 -1.58 1.80 -5.05
CA ILE A 50 -2.20 2.21 -6.33
C ILE A 50 -2.79 0.98 -7.03
N TYR A 51 -2.06 -0.14 -7.07
CA TYR A 51 -2.57 -1.36 -7.69
C TYR A 51 -3.69 -2.03 -6.88
N VAL A 52 -3.68 -1.99 -5.55
CA VAL A 52 -4.81 -2.47 -4.74
C VAL A 52 -6.07 -1.63 -5.01
N ALA A 53 -5.92 -0.30 -5.03
CA ALA A 53 -7.03 0.60 -5.32
C ALA A 53 -7.57 0.39 -6.74
N ALA A 54 -6.69 0.31 -7.74
CA ALA A 54 -7.06 0.02 -9.11
C ALA A 54 -7.76 -1.33 -9.25
N TYR A 55 -7.29 -2.37 -8.57
CA TYR A 55 -7.96 -3.68 -8.53
C TYR A 55 -9.44 -3.54 -8.12
N LEU A 56 -9.71 -2.86 -7.00
CA LEU A 56 -11.07 -2.71 -6.48
C LEU A 56 -11.98 -1.86 -7.37
N ILE A 57 -11.45 -0.77 -7.90
CA ILE A 57 -12.19 0.10 -8.84
C ILE A 57 -12.55 -0.69 -10.10
N LEU A 58 -11.57 -1.37 -10.69
CA LEU A 58 -11.78 -2.15 -11.92
C LEU A 58 -12.76 -3.30 -11.70
N GLU A 59 -12.73 -3.94 -10.53
CA GLU A 59 -13.71 -4.99 -10.19
C GLU A 59 -15.13 -4.44 -10.08
N LYS A 60 -15.31 -3.24 -9.53
CA LYS A 60 -16.61 -2.54 -9.45
C LYS A 60 -17.14 -2.07 -10.80
N GLN A 61 -16.25 -1.93 -11.79
CA GLN A 61 -16.54 -1.45 -13.15
C GLN A 61 -16.56 -2.59 -14.18
N ASP A 62 -16.59 -3.85 -13.73
CA ASP A 62 -16.64 -5.07 -14.56
C ASP A 62 -15.43 -5.28 -15.50
N TYR A 63 -14.26 -4.70 -15.18
CA TYR A 63 -12.99 -4.93 -15.89
C TYR A 63 -12.17 -6.07 -15.28
N HIS A 64 -12.77 -7.26 -15.14
CA HIS A 64 -12.22 -8.39 -14.37
C HIS A 64 -10.82 -8.88 -14.79
N GLU A 65 -10.51 -8.90 -16.08
CA GLU A 65 -9.19 -9.39 -16.53
C GLU A 65 -8.05 -8.42 -16.18
N LEU A 66 -8.33 -7.11 -16.20
CA LEU A 66 -7.37 -6.10 -15.77
C LEU A 66 -7.28 -6.06 -14.23
N SER A 67 -8.42 -6.19 -13.53
CA SER A 67 -8.46 -6.22 -12.07
C SER A 67 -7.62 -7.37 -11.51
N LYS A 68 -7.70 -8.57 -12.10
CA LYS A 68 -6.88 -9.74 -11.72
C LYS A 68 -5.38 -9.47 -11.85
N LYS A 69 -4.96 -8.77 -12.91
CA LYS A 69 -3.56 -8.38 -13.10
C LYS A 69 -3.13 -7.39 -12.03
N MET A 70 -3.89 -6.32 -11.81
CA MET A 70 -3.58 -5.32 -10.76
C MET A 70 -3.42 -5.99 -9.40
N ARG A 71 -4.34 -6.91 -9.04
CA ARG A 71 -4.24 -7.70 -7.80
C ARG A 71 -2.96 -8.52 -7.72
N LYS A 72 -2.51 -9.15 -8.82
CA LYS A 72 -1.28 -9.94 -8.85
C LYS A 72 -0.05 -9.06 -8.58
N TYR A 73 0.07 -7.94 -9.29
CA TYR A 73 1.21 -7.02 -9.11
C TYR A 73 1.19 -6.36 -7.72
N ALA A 74 0.01 -5.93 -7.25
CA ALA A 74 -0.17 -5.41 -5.89
C ALA A 74 0.35 -6.41 -4.84
N THR A 75 -0.12 -7.65 -4.90
CA THR A 75 0.28 -8.70 -3.95
C THR A 75 1.79 -8.92 -3.95
N ASN A 76 2.42 -9.00 -5.12
CA ASN A 76 3.88 -9.16 -5.21
C ASN A 76 4.63 -8.00 -4.56
N LEU A 77 4.22 -6.75 -4.86
CA LEU A 77 4.85 -5.57 -4.27
C LEU A 77 4.60 -5.47 -2.76
N ILE A 78 3.44 -5.92 -2.26
CA ILE A 78 3.17 -5.99 -0.81
C ILE A 78 4.15 -6.95 -0.11
N TYR A 79 4.43 -8.13 -0.68
CA TYR A 79 5.41 -9.04 -0.09
C TYR A 79 6.82 -8.46 -0.14
N ILE A 80 7.22 -7.82 -1.23
CA ILE A 80 8.53 -7.13 -1.31
C ILE A 80 8.62 -6.04 -0.24
N HIS A 81 7.57 -5.20 -0.13
CA HIS A 81 7.48 -4.16 0.88
C HIS A 81 7.58 -4.72 2.30
N LEU A 82 6.85 -5.79 2.60
CA LEU A 82 6.88 -6.46 3.90
C LEU A 82 8.30 -6.94 4.23
N THR A 83 8.94 -7.66 3.31
CA THR A 83 10.29 -8.20 3.51
C THR A 83 11.29 -7.09 3.77
N ILE A 84 11.32 -6.05 2.93
CA ILE A 84 12.24 -4.92 3.11
C ILE A 84 11.94 -4.17 4.42
N SER A 85 10.66 -3.98 4.76
CA SER A 85 10.27 -3.27 5.97
C SER A 85 10.68 -4.02 7.24
N LEU A 86 10.61 -5.36 7.24
CA LEU A 86 11.09 -6.19 8.35
C LEU A 86 12.62 -6.14 8.48
N ILE A 87 13.36 -6.16 7.36
CA ILE A 87 14.82 -6.00 7.37
C ILE A 87 15.23 -4.65 7.96
N LEU A 88 14.49 -3.58 7.62
CA LEU A 88 14.76 -2.22 8.07
C LEU A 88 14.11 -1.88 9.41
N LEU A 89 13.43 -2.81 10.09
CA LEU A 89 12.63 -2.52 11.29
C LEU A 89 13.52 -2.27 12.52
N THR A 90 14.18 -1.12 12.54
CA THR A 90 15.06 -0.68 13.61
C THR A 90 14.78 0.77 13.99
N PRO A 91 15.19 1.21 15.20
CA PRO A 91 15.11 2.62 15.59
C PRO A 91 15.90 3.56 14.66
N SER A 92 16.99 3.09 14.04
CA SER A 92 17.80 3.91 13.13
C SER A 92 17.05 4.31 11.85
N TYR A 93 16.26 3.41 11.27
CA TYR A 93 15.47 3.71 10.06
C TYR A 93 14.07 4.26 10.36
N TYR A 94 13.48 3.86 11.48
CA TYR A 94 12.09 4.15 11.83
C TYR A 94 11.91 4.71 13.23
N GLN A 95 12.76 5.66 13.65
CA GLN A 95 12.74 6.27 14.98
C GLN A 95 11.34 6.62 15.50
N LYS A 96 10.45 7.13 14.65
CA LYS A 96 9.05 7.47 15.02
C LYS A 96 8.22 6.30 15.58
N PHE A 97 8.62 5.06 15.34
CA PHE A 97 7.94 3.84 15.82
C PHE A 97 8.52 3.29 17.11
N PHE A 98 9.61 3.89 17.60
CA PHE A 98 10.32 3.41 18.79
C PHE A 98 10.38 4.51 19.86
N ASP A 99 10.50 4.06 21.10
CA ASP A 99 10.90 4.84 22.27
C ASP A 99 12.16 4.15 22.82
N GLY A 100 13.33 4.71 22.50
CA GLY A 100 14.61 4.00 22.58
C GLY A 100 14.64 2.77 21.68
N THR A 101 14.77 1.58 22.29
CA THR A 101 14.79 0.30 21.58
C THR A 101 13.43 -0.41 21.55
N LYS A 102 12.48 0.04 22.38
CA LYS A 102 11.15 -0.56 22.46
C LYS A 102 10.20 0.10 21.47
N MET A 103 9.27 -0.67 20.92
CA MET A 103 8.26 -0.12 20.02
C MET A 103 7.23 0.69 20.79
N ASN A 104 6.98 1.92 20.35
CA ASN A 104 5.93 2.77 20.93
C ASN A 104 4.54 2.38 20.39
N LEU A 105 3.48 2.97 20.94
CA LEU A 105 2.10 2.66 20.56
C LEU A 105 1.82 2.86 19.05
N THR A 106 2.39 3.92 18.46
CA THR A 106 2.27 4.18 17.01
C THR A 106 2.90 3.04 16.19
N GLY A 107 4.10 2.58 16.57
CA GLY A 107 4.75 1.43 15.95
C GLY A 107 3.94 0.15 16.10
N GLN A 108 3.42 -0.13 17.30
CA GLN A 108 2.64 -1.33 17.59
C GLN A 108 1.35 -1.40 16.76
N ILE A 109 0.55 -0.32 16.74
CA ILE A 109 -0.69 -0.26 15.95
C ILE A 109 -0.39 -0.32 14.45
N SER A 110 0.68 0.36 14.00
CA SER A 110 1.12 0.33 12.60
C SER A 110 1.50 -1.09 12.16
N LEU A 111 2.25 -1.84 12.98
CA LEU A 111 2.58 -3.23 12.65
C LEU A 111 1.37 -4.15 12.76
N LEU A 112 0.55 -4.03 13.81
CA LEU A 112 -0.63 -4.86 13.99
C LEU A 112 -1.60 -4.74 12.81
N SER A 113 -1.88 -3.52 12.35
CA SER A 113 -2.71 -3.29 11.16
C SER A 113 -2.11 -3.92 9.90
N GLY A 114 -0.78 -3.86 9.73
CA GLY A 114 -0.07 -4.54 8.64
C GLY A 114 -0.15 -6.07 8.71
N VAL A 115 -0.01 -6.65 9.91
CA VAL A 115 -0.14 -8.10 10.14
C VAL A 115 -1.55 -8.59 9.86
N LEU A 116 -2.57 -7.87 10.34
CA LEU A 116 -3.98 -8.19 10.07
C LEU A 116 -4.29 -8.10 8.56
N ALA A 117 -3.77 -7.07 7.89
CA ALA A 117 -3.91 -6.91 6.43
C ALA A 117 -3.26 -8.09 5.68
N LEU A 118 -2.07 -8.53 6.10
CA LEU A 118 -1.39 -9.68 5.52
C LEU A 118 -2.16 -10.99 5.76
N GLY A 119 -2.69 -11.19 6.97
CA GLY A 119 -3.52 -12.35 7.30
C GLY A 119 -4.76 -12.43 6.41
N LEU A 120 -5.43 -11.29 6.21
CA LEU A 120 -6.59 -11.20 5.32
C LEU A 120 -6.22 -11.41 3.84
N LEU A 121 -5.12 -10.82 3.37
CA LEU A 121 -4.63 -11.03 2.01
C LEU A 121 -4.38 -12.52 1.72
N ASN A 122 -3.78 -13.23 2.68
CA ASN A 122 -3.53 -14.66 2.57
C ASN A 122 -4.82 -15.48 2.64
N SER A 123 -5.75 -15.17 3.56
CA SER A 123 -7.01 -15.91 3.67
C SER A 123 -7.85 -15.81 2.40
N LEU A 124 -7.89 -14.65 1.73
CA LEU A 124 -8.55 -14.45 0.44
C LEU A 124 -7.89 -15.25 -0.71
N ARG A 125 -6.62 -15.61 -0.60
CA ARG A 125 -5.91 -16.45 -1.58
C ARG A 125 -6.08 -17.94 -1.30
N PHE A 126 -5.89 -18.39 -0.07
CA PHE A 126 -5.88 -19.80 0.28
C PHE A 126 -7.28 -20.43 0.26
N THR A 127 -8.32 -19.67 0.57
CA THR A 127 -9.72 -20.14 0.49
C THR A 127 -10.14 -20.53 -0.92
N LYS A 128 -9.54 -19.94 -1.96
CA LYS A 128 -9.74 -20.37 -3.35
C LYS A 128 -8.98 -21.65 -3.71
N LYS A 129 -7.85 -21.93 -3.06
CA LYS A 129 -6.95 -23.04 -3.42
C LYS A 129 -7.27 -24.35 -2.71
N LEU A 130 -7.79 -24.28 -1.48
CA LEU A 130 -8.01 -25.47 -0.63
C LEU A 130 -9.43 -26.07 -0.74
N GLY A 131 -10.30 -25.54 -1.61
CA GLY A 131 -11.69 -26.02 -1.72
C GLY A 131 -12.49 -25.93 -0.40
N ALA A 132 -11.99 -25.18 0.58
CA ALA A 132 -12.53 -25.15 1.92
C ALA A 132 -13.94 -24.58 1.92
N LYS A 133 -14.92 -25.41 2.31
CA LYS A 133 -16.34 -25.06 2.52
C LYS A 133 -16.58 -24.15 3.74
N VAL A 134 -15.55 -23.46 4.25
CA VAL A 134 -15.77 -22.49 5.32
C VAL A 134 -16.58 -21.35 4.72
N SER A 135 -17.77 -21.11 5.29
CA SER A 135 -18.64 -19.98 4.97
C SER A 135 -17.95 -18.67 5.37
N LEU A 136 -16.98 -18.26 4.55
CA LEU A 136 -16.35 -16.95 4.61
C LEU A 136 -17.12 -15.99 3.69
N SER A 137 -18.45 -16.10 3.63
CA SER A 137 -19.29 -15.26 2.75
C SER A 137 -19.02 -13.78 3.01
N PHE A 138 -18.83 -13.40 4.28
CA PHE A 138 -18.44 -12.06 4.70
C PHE A 138 -17.09 -11.62 4.10
N PHE A 139 -16.02 -12.39 4.29
CA PHE A 139 -14.70 -12.04 3.76
C PHE A 139 -14.62 -12.13 2.23
N LYS A 140 -15.39 -13.03 1.61
CA LYS A 140 -15.52 -13.08 0.14
C LYS A 140 -16.21 -11.83 -0.40
N LYS A 141 -17.16 -11.25 0.35
CA LYS A 141 -17.93 -10.07 -0.06
C LYS A 141 -17.22 -8.74 0.25
N TYR A 142 -16.55 -8.64 1.40
CA TYR A 142 -16.00 -7.37 1.91
C TYR A 142 -14.49 -7.41 2.17
N GLY A 143 -13.82 -8.53 1.91
CA GLY A 143 -12.43 -8.71 2.32
C GLY A 143 -11.45 -7.75 1.64
N ALA A 144 -11.73 -7.32 0.41
CA ALA A 144 -10.88 -6.35 -0.28
C ALA A 144 -11.06 -4.93 0.31
N GLU A 145 -12.28 -4.54 0.68
CA GLU A 145 -12.59 -3.30 1.38
C GLU A 145 -11.97 -3.28 2.78
N ILE A 146 -12.09 -4.38 3.54
CA ILE A 146 -11.47 -4.51 4.86
C ILE A 146 -9.94 -4.44 4.75
N LEU A 147 -9.35 -5.06 3.71
CA LEU A 147 -7.91 -4.96 3.44
C LEU A 147 -7.49 -3.51 3.22
N LEU A 148 -8.21 -2.76 2.37
CA LEU A 148 -7.93 -1.33 2.16
C LEU A 148 -8.12 -0.51 3.44
N PHE A 149 -9.14 -0.82 4.23
CA PHE A 149 -9.37 -0.14 5.51
C PHE A 149 -8.18 -0.34 6.46
N LEU A 150 -7.68 -1.58 6.61
CA LEU A 150 -6.51 -1.88 7.42
C LEU A 150 -5.25 -1.16 6.92
N ILE A 151 -5.07 -1.08 5.59
CA ILE A 151 -3.97 -0.30 4.99
C ILE A 151 -4.14 1.19 5.26
N ALA A 152 -5.36 1.72 5.17
CA ALA A 152 -5.65 3.12 5.47
C ALA A 152 -5.36 3.45 6.94
N VAL A 153 -5.75 2.57 7.87
CA VAL A 153 -5.40 2.69 9.30
C VAL A 153 -3.88 2.67 9.49
N HIS A 154 -3.18 1.72 8.86
CA HIS A 154 -1.71 1.63 8.89
C HIS A 154 -1.06 2.97 8.47
N LEU A 155 -1.50 3.53 7.33
CA LEU A 155 -0.99 4.80 6.79
C LEU A 155 -1.34 6.01 7.66
N PHE A 156 -2.57 6.06 8.18
CA PHE A 156 -3.06 7.14 9.03
C PHE A 156 -2.27 7.22 10.33
N VAL A 157 -2.17 6.09 11.05
CA VAL A 157 -1.47 6.01 12.34
C VAL A 157 -0.02 6.45 12.21
N MET A 158 0.68 6.03 11.15
CA MET A 158 2.07 6.38 10.94
C MET A 158 2.30 7.79 10.37
N GLY A 159 1.27 8.46 9.85
CA GLY A 159 1.41 9.61 8.96
C GLY A 159 0.72 10.89 9.40
N PHE A 160 -0.46 10.78 10.03
CA PHE A 160 -1.41 11.89 10.20
C PHE A 160 -0.80 13.19 10.76
N LYS A 161 0.02 13.11 11.82
CA LYS A 161 0.67 14.29 12.42
C LYS A 161 1.54 15.06 11.42
N GLY A 162 2.24 14.37 10.52
CA GLY A 162 3.08 14.99 9.49
C GLY A 162 2.32 15.52 8.28
N TRP A 163 1.07 15.10 8.10
CA TRP A 163 0.23 15.58 6.99
C TRP A 163 -0.26 17.00 7.24
N LEU A 164 -0.49 17.37 8.50
CA LEU A 164 -1.04 18.67 8.88
C LEU A 164 0.01 19.77 9.04
N THR A 165 1.26 19.51 8.65
CA THR A 165 2.36 20.48 8.75
C THR A 165 3.05 20.67 7.39
N PRO A 166 2.40 21.35 6.41
CA PRO A 166 2.96 21.54 5.08
C PRO A 166 4.32 22.24 5.05
N GLY A 167 4.59 23.13 6.01
CA GLY A 167 5.89 23.78 6.16
C GLY A 167 7.07 22.82 6.42
N ASN A 168 6.78 21.59 6.89
CA ASN A 168 7.79 20.55 7.14
C ASN A 168 7.92 19.55 5.98
N TRP A 169 7.24 19.81 4.85
CA TRP A 169 7.30 18.91 3.70
C TRP A 169 8.60 19.14 2.91
N PRO A 170 9.45 18.11 2.73
CA PRO A 170 10.66 18.22 1.94
C PRO A 170 10.34 18.72 0.52
N GLY A 171 10.90 19.88 0.14
CA GLY A 171 10.64 20.52 -1.16
C GLY A 171 9.17 20.91 -1.38
N GLY A 172 8.37 21.07 -0.32
CA GLY A 172 6.92 21.27 -0.41
C GLY A 172 6.15 20.04 -0.91
N MET A 173 6.79 18.87 -1.03
CA MET A 173 6.18 17.67 -1.58
C MET A 173 5.35 16.92 -0.53
N PRO A 174 4.06 16.61 -0.82
CA PRO A 174 3.22 15.84 0.09
C PRO A 174 3.87 14.53 0.57
N PRO A 175 3.69 14.14 1.83
CA PRO A 175 4.15 12.84 2.31
C PRO A 175 3.55 11.69 1.50
N ILE A 176 4.37 10.71 1.10
CA ILE A 176 3.88 9.53 0.38
C ILE A 176 2.76 8.82 1.16
N SER A 177 2.82 8.78 2.50
CA SER A 177 1.76 8.18 3.31
C SER A 177 0.41 8.89 3.16
N MET A 178 0.40 10.21 2.94
CA MET A 178 -0.82 10.99 2.68
C MET A 178 -1.39 10.64 1.31
N LEU A 179 -0.55 10.65 0.26
CA LEU A 179 -0.96 10.29 -1.09
C LEU A 179 -1.49 8.85 -1.14
N SER A 180 -0.76 7.92 -0.52
CA SER A 180 -1.19 6.52 -0.37
C SER A 180 -2.51 6.39 0.37
N PHE A 181 -2.74 7.19 1.42
CA PHE A 181 -3.99 7.17 2.17
C PHE A 181 -5.16 7.65 1.30
N ILE A 182 -5.00 8.75 0.57
CA ILE A 182 -6.00 9.23 -0.38
C ILE A 182 -6.32 8.15 -1.42
N VAL A 183 -5.30 7.54 -2.01
CA VAL A 183 -5.44 6.43 -2.98
C VAL A 183 -6.18 5.24 -2.37
N ALA A 184 -5.89 4.88 -1.12
CA ALA A 184 -6.57 3.80 -0.40
C ALA A 184 -8.06 4.11 -0.13
N VAL A 185 -8.41 5.39 -0.01
CA VAL A 185 -9.76 5.84 0.34
C VAL A 185 -10.68 5.98 -0.88
N ILE A 186 -10.14 6.35 -2.05
CA ILE A 186 -10.93 6.53 -3.30
C ILE A 186 -11.87 5.35 -3.61
N PRO A 187 -11.44 4.07 -3.54
CA PRO A 187 -12.29 2.94 -3.90
C PRO A 187 -13.58 2.84 -3.09
N PHE A 188 -13.65 3.37 -1.87
CA PHE A 188 -14.87 3.36 -1.05
C PHE A 188 -15.98 4.23 -1.64
N PHE A 189 -15.62 5.29 -2.38
CA PHE A 189 -16.57 6.22 -2.98
C PHE A 189 -16.97 5.86 -4.42
N VAL A 190 -16.26 4.92 -5.04
CA VAL A 190 -16.62 4.44 -6.39
C VAL A 190 -17.85 3.55 -6.32
N LYS A 191 -18.91 3.96 -7.02
CA LYS A 191 -20.15 3.18 -7.20
C LYS A 191 -19.89 1.98 -8.09
N LYS A 192 -20.53 0.85 -7.77
CA LYS A 192 -20.56 -0.32 -8.65
C LYS A 192 -21.36 0.02 -9.90
N LYS A 193 -20.88 -0.38 -11.07
CA LYS A 193 -21.63 -0.25 -12.31
C LYS A 193 -22.92 -1.07 -12.19
N THR A 194 -24.06 -0.40 -12.28
CA THR A 194 -25.36 -1.06 -12.38
C THR A 194 -25.54 -1.49 -13.83
N VAL A 195 -25.58 -2.79 -14.08
CA VAL A 195 -26.06 -3.32 -15.36
C VAL A 195 -27.54 -2.98 -15.43
N GLN A 196 -27.92 -2.04 -16.30
CA GLN A 196 -29.32 -1.87 -16.68
C GLN A 196 -29.67 -3.11 -17.52
N ASN A 197 -30.58 -3.92 -16.99
CA ASN A 197 -31.20 -5.03 -17.73
C ASN A 197 -32.16 -4.47 -18.78
#